data_AF-A0A2E9PM42-F1
#
_entry.id   AF-A0A2E9PM42-F1
#
_cell.length_a   1.000
_cell.length_b   1.000
_cell.length_c   1.000
_cell.angle_alpha   90.00
_cell.angle_beta   90.00
_cell.angle_gamma   90.00
#
_symmetry.space_group_name_H-M   'P 1'
#
loop_
_entity.id
_entity.type
_entity.pdbx_description
1 polymer ?
#
loop_
_entity_poly.entity_id
_entity_poly.type
_entity_poly.pdbx_seq_one_letter_code
_entity_poly.pdbx_strand_id
1 'polypeptide(L)'
;MGDRNGPEHANRKGVFRLSFPLNKSTYEDSFGKHPERPLKGEVIKSHFDFTELNLLMPHPVYGWMSWVQILNPSHTNFELLMPKLEVAYSCAQKKFETRSMRR
;
A
#
# COMPACT_ATOMS: atom_id res chain seq x y z
N MET A 1 -23.28 3.37 13.88
CA MET A 1 -21.88 3.85 13.91
C MET A 1 -21.31 3.56 12.53
N GLY A 2 -21.20 4.56 11.66
CA GLY A 2 -20.89 4.36 10.23
C GLY A 2 -19.39 4.23 9.98
N ASP A 3 -18.99 3.23 9.21
CA ASP A 3 -17.62 2.99 8.76
C ASP A 3 -17.17 4.12 7.80
N ARG A 4 -16.44 5.11 8.33
CA ARG A 4 -15.89 6.25 7.56
C ARG A 4 -14.58 5.93 6.83
N ASN A 5 -14.33 4.65 6.54
CA ASN A 5 -13.05 4.16 6.04
C ASN A 5 -13.14 3.47 4.66
N GLY A 6 -14.30 3.55 3.99
CA GLY A 6 -14.48 2.97 2.67
C GLY A 6 -13.52 3.58 1.63
N PRO A 7 -13.02 2.80 0.65
CA PRO A 7 -12.05 3.26 -0.36
C PRO A 7 -12.53 4.47 -1.16
N GLU A 8 -13.84 4.69 -1.25
CA GLU A 8 -14.48 5.84 -1.88
C GLU A 8 -14.26 7.16 -1.14
N HIS A 9 -14.01 7.14 0.17
CA HIS A 9 -13.83 8.35 1.00
C HIS A 9 -12.46 9.02 0.81
N ALA A 10 -11.50 8.31 0.20
CA ALA A 10 -10.20 8.85 -0.15
C ALA A 10 -10.21 9.65 -1.47
N ASN A 11 -11.31 9.66 -2.23
CA ASN A 11 -11.40 10.37 -3.51
C ASN A 11 -11.71 11.86 -3.29
N ARG A 12 -10.69 12.63 -2.93
CA ARG A 12 -10.77 14.10 -2.74
C ARG A 12 -10.09 14.80 -3.91
N LYS A 13 -10.69 15.89 -4.40
CA LYS A 13 -10.12 16.68 -5.52
C LYS A 13 -8.73 17.20 -5.12
N GLY A 14 -7.70 16.88 -5.89
CA GLY A 14 -6.32 17.30 -5.65
C GLY A 14 -5.49 16.39 -4.74
N VAL A 15 -6.07 15.31 -4.20
CA VAL A 15 -5.32 14.29 -3.44
C VAL A 15 -5.05 13.11 -4.34
N PHE A 16 -3.78 12.69 -4.44
CA PHE A 16 -3.41 11.45 -5.09
C PHE A 16 -2.95 10.41 -4.06
N ARG A 17 -3.04 9.15 -4.45
CA ARG A 17 -2.58 8.01 -3.65
C ARG A 17 -1.43 7.34 -4.36
N LEU A 18 -0.32 7.14 -3.65
CA LEU A 18 0.75 6.27 -4.08
C LEU A 18 0.55 4.91 -3.42
N SER A 19 0.56 3.82 -4.19
CA SER A 19 0.45 2.46 -3.69
C SER A 19 1.43 1.54 -4.39
N PHE A 20 2.10 0.69 -3.63
CA PHE A 20 3.13 -0.20 -4.15
C PHE A 20 3.28 -1.43 -3.23
N PRO A 21 3.76 -2.57 -3.77
CA PRO A 21 4.05 -3.74 -2.96
C PRO A 21 5.37 -3.58 -2.20
N LEU A 22 5.41 -4.10 -0.98
CA LEU A 22 6.65 -4.36 -0.25
C LEU A 22 6.99 -5.84 -0.24
N ASN A 23 8.25 -6.15 0.06
CA ASN A 23 8.65 -7.51 0.42
C ASN A 23 8.00 -7.89 1.76
N LYS A 24 7.72 -9.19 1.92
CA LYS A 24 7.03 -9.71 3.11
C LYS A 24 7.72 -9.29 4.42
N SER A 25 9.04 -9.48 4.52
CA SER A 25 9.80 -9.10 5.73
C SER A 25 9.73 -7.60 5.97
N THR A 26 10.00 -6.76 4.97
CA THR A 26 9.94 -5.29 5.14
C THR A 26 8.57 -4.79 5.57
N TYR A 27 7.51 -5.44 5.10
CA TYR A 27 6.15 -5.15 5.54
C TYR A 27 5.95 -5.55 7.00
N GLU A 28 6.35 -6.77 7.39
CA GLU A 28 6.25 -7.26 8.76
C GLU A 28 7.07 -6.43 9.74
N ASP A 29 8.26 -5.98 9.34
CA ASP A 29 9.12 -5.09 10.13
C ASP A 29 8.48 -3.72 10.38
N SER A 30 7.65 -3.24 9.43
CA SER A 30 7.03 -1.91 9.51
C SER A 30 5.66 -1.92 10.20
N PHE A 31 4.86 -2.98 10.00
CA PHE A 31 3.44 -3.02 10.40
C PHE A 31 3.07 -4.24 11.25
N GLY A 32 4.02 -5.14 11.49
CA GLY A 32 3.76 -6.42 12.14
C GLY A 32 3.07 -7.44 11.21
N LYS A 33 2.40 -8.42 11.82
CA LYS A 33 1.75 -9.52 11.09
C LYS A 33 0.76 -9.02 10.05
N HIS A 34 0.73 -9.65 8.87
CA HIS A 34 -0.27 -9.34 7.84
C HIS A 34 -1.70 -9.44 8.37
N PRO A 35 -2.56 -8.49 8.01
CA PRO A 35 -3.98 -8.59 8.30
C PRO A 35 -4.60 -9.73 7.49
N GLU A 36 -5.75 -10.21 7.94
CA GLU A 36 -6.56 -11.15 7.17
C GLU A 36 -7.13 -10.48 5.91
N ARG A 37 -7.40 -11.29 4.89
CA ARG A 37 -8.06 -10.82 3.67
C ARG A 37 -9.47 -10.32 4.02
N PRO A 38 -9.83 -9.07 3.69
CA PRO A 38 -11.16 -8.55 3.95
C PRO A 38 -12.20 -9.20 3.04
N LEU A 39 -13.48 -9.13 3.44
CA LEU A 39 -14.58 -9.52 2.56
C LEU A 39 -14.68 -8.55 1.38
N LYS A 40 -15.44 -8.97 0.35
CA LYS A 40 -15.63 -8.15 -0.85
C LYS A 40 -16.33 -6.83 -0.48
N GLY A 41 -15.67 -5.71 -0.79
CA GLY A 41 -16.19 -4.37 -0.48
C GLY A 41 -15.76 -3.83 0.88
N GLU A 42 -15.03 -4.62 1.68
CA GLU A 42 -14.51 -4.20 2.98
C GLU A 42 -13.02 -3.84 2.94
N VAL A 43 -12.55 -3.22 4.02
CA VAL A 43 -11.14 -2.92 4.26
C VAL A 43 -10.56 -3.88 5.28
N ILE A 44 -9.23 -4.04 5.29
CA ILE A 44 -8.51 -4.82 6.29
C ILE A 44 -8.83 -4.30 7.69
N LYS A 45 -8.90 -5.22 8.66
CA LYS A 45 -8.99 -4.84 10.07
C LYS A 45 -7.67 -4.19 10.48
N SER A 46 -7.72 -2.90 10.79
CA SER A 46 -6.56 -2.14 11.20
C SER A 46 -6.96 -0.93 12.06
N HIS A 47 -5.97 -0.37 12.76
CA HIS A 47 -6.13 0.86 13.55
C HIS A 47 -5.84 2.13 12.74
N PHE A 48 -5.42 2.00 11.46
CA PHE A 48 -5.15 3.14 10.60
C PHE A 48 -6.43 3.80 10.10
N ASP A 49 -6.44 5.14 10.08
CA ASP A 49 -7.39 5.94 9.31
C ASP A 49 -6.87 6.07 7.87
N PHE A 50 -7.54 5.40 6.93
CA PHE A 50 -7.13 5.37 5.53
C PHE A 50 -7.33 6.70 4.78
N THR A 51 -7.85 7.72 5.46
CA THR A 51 -8.02 9.08 4.94
C THR A 51 -6.93 10.05 5.38
N GLU A 52 -6.01 9.61 6.25
CA GLU A 52 -4.87 10.42 6.69
C GLU A 52 -3.89 10.70 5.54
N LEU A 53 -3.46 11.96 5.48
CA LEU A 53 -2.49 12.43 4.50
C LEU A 53 -1.07 12.28 5.02
N ASN A 54 -0.14 12.05 4.10
CA ASN A 54 1.28 11.99 4.33
C ASN A 54 1.72 10.91 5.36
N LEU A 55 0.92 9.86 5.54
CA LEU A 55 1.24 8.71 6.39
C LEU A 55 1.35 7.44 5.55
N LEU A 56 2.45 6.70 5.72
CA LEU A 56 2.61 5.38 5.12
C LEU A 56 1.86 4.34 5.96
N MET A 57 0.95 3.63 5.32
CA MET A 57 0.09 2.64 5.97
C MET A 57 -0.15 1.44 5.06
N PRO A 58 -0.62 0.29 5.57
CA PRO A 58 -1.12 -0.81 4.76
C PRO A 58 -2.21 -0.37 3.77
N HIS A 59 -2.26 -0.97 2.59
CA HIS A 59 -3.33 -0.69 1.64
C HIS A 59 -4.67 -1.24 2.17
N PRO A 60 -5.77 -0.46 2.18
CA PRO A 60 -7.04 -0.86 2.79
C PRO A 60 -7.60 -2.17 2.23
N VAL A 61 -7.37 -2.48 0.95
CA VAL A 61 -7.87 -3.72 0.31
C VAL A 61 -6.79 -4.80 0.14
N TYR A 62 -5.52 -4.41 0.07
CA TYR A 62 -4.41 -5.27 -0.36
C TYR A 62 -3.30 -5.41 0.69
N GLY A 63 -3.47 -4.86 1.89
CA GLY A 63 -2.47 -4.97 2.96
C GLY A 63 -2.13 -6.41 3.33
N TRP A 64 -3.11 -7.31 3.23
CA TRP A 64 -2.90 -8.76 3.40
C TRP A 64 -1.94 -9.39 2.37
N MET A 65 -1.68 -8.70 1.25
CA MET A 65 -0.70 -9.06 0.22
C MET A 65 0.61 -8.27 0.31
N SER A 66 0.92 -7.63 1.45
CA SER A 66 2.09 -6.74 1.64
C SER A 66 2.04 -5.44 0.82
N TRP A 67 0.86 -4.96 0.44
CA TRP A 67 0.73 -3.66 -0.22
C TRP A 67 0.60 -2.53 0.80
N VAL A 68 1.23 -1.40 0.48
CA VAL A 68 1.16 -0.17 1.27
C VAL A 68 0.60 0.97 0.44
N GLN A 69 0.11 2.01 1.12
CA GLN A 69 -0.30 3.27 0.54
C GLN A 69 0.21 4.47 1.34
N ILE A 70 0.30 5.62 0.66
CA ILE A 70 0.41 6.95 1.26
C ILE A 70 -0.42 7.93 0.44
N LEU A 71 -1.20 8.78 1.10
CA LEU A 71 -1.98 9.83 0.44
C LEU A 71 -1.19 11.15 0.43
N ASN A 72 -1.07 11.79 -0.73
CA ASN A 72 -0.38 13.08 -0.91
C ASN A 72 0.94 13.21 -0.10
N PRO A 73 1.94 12.33 -0.34
CA PRO A 73 3.21 12.40 0.36
C PRO A 73 3.88 13.77 0.19
N SER A 74 4.46 14.29 1.28
CA SER A 74 5.40 15.41 1.20
C SER A 74 6.66 14.97 0.46
N HIS A 75 7.45 15.94 -0.01
CA HIS A 75 8.71 15.65 -0.67
C HIS A 75 9.64 14.78 0.20
N THR A 76 9.79 15.14 1.48
CA THR A 76 10.61 14.37 2.43
C THR A 76 10.13 12.94 2.61
N ASN A 77 8.82 12.72 2.76
CA ASN A 77 8.30 11.36 2.88
C ASN A 77 8.45 10.59 1.57
N PHE A 78 8.30 11.25 0.43
CA PHE A 78 8.55 10.62 -0.86
C PHE A 78 10.01 10.17 -1.00
N GLU A 79 10.97 11.01 -0.63
CA GLU A 79 12.40 10.65 -0.64
C GLU A 79 12.71 9.46 0.27
N LEU A 80 12.11 9.39 1.47
CA LEU A 80 12.27 8.25 2.37
C LEU A 80 11.70 6.94 1.80
N LEU A 81 10.73 7.03 0.88
CA LEU A 81 10.13 5.87 0.23
C LEU A 81 10.88 5.41 -1.04
N MET A 82 11.73 6.27 -1.62
CA MET A 82 12.45 5.97 -2.87
C MET A 82 13.22 4.64 -2.84
N PRO A 83 14.02 4.33 -1.80
CA PRO A 83 14.72 3.03 -1.75
C PRO A 83 13.76 1.84 -1.76
N LYS A 84 12.59 1.96 -1.12
CA LYS A 84 11.58 0.90 -1.10
C LYS A 84 10.90 0.75 -2.48
N LEU A 85 10.65 1.87 -3.16
CA LEU A 85 10.09 1.90 -4.51
C LEU A 85 11.03 1.27 -5.53
N GLU A 86 12.34 1.54 -5.45
CA GLU A 86 13.35 0.93 -6.33
C GLU A 86 13.41 -0.59 -6.19
N VAL A 87 13.36 -1.09 -4.96
CA VAL A 87 13.30 -2.54 -4.68
C VAL A 87 12.02 -3.14 -5.25
N ALA A 88 10.87 -2.51 -4.99
CA ALA A 88 9.57 -2.96 -5.51
C ALA A 88 9.56 -3.01 -7.05
N TYR A 89 10.10 -1.98 -7.70
CA TYR A 89 10.23 -1.89 -9.15
C TYR A 89 11.15 -2.97 -9.72
N SER A 90 12.30 -3.19 -9.11
CA SER A 90 13.25 -4.25 -9.49
C SER A 90 12.63 -5.64 -9.38
N CYS A 91 11.86 -5.91 -8.32
CA CYS A 91 11.11 -7.15 -8.17
C CYS A 91 10.03 -7.32 -9.24
N ALA A 92 9.33 -6.24 -9.60
CA ALA A 92 8.33 -6.25 -10.66
C ALA A 92 8.95 -6.56 -12.04
N GLN A 93 10.09 -5.94 -12.36
CA GLN A 93 10.85 -6.21 -13.59
C GLN A 93 11.24 -7.69 -13.70
N LYS A 94 11.88 -8.26 -12.66
CA LYS A 94 12.28 -9.68 -12.65
C LYS A 94 11.09 -10.63 -12.86
N LYS A 95 9.94 -10.32 -12.25
CA LYS A 95 8.69 -11.08 -12.43
C LYS A 95 8.16 -10.96 -13.85
N PHE A 96 8.26 -9.77 -14.46
CA PHE A 96 7.85 -9.54 -15.84
C PHE A 96 8.73 -10.31 -16.81
N GLU A 97 10.05 -10.22 -16.70
CA GLU A 97 11.01 -10.95 -17.54
C GLU A 97 10.77 -12.46 -17.49
N THR A 98 10.67 -13.03 -16.28
CA THR A 98 10.37 -14.46 -16.09
C THR A 98 9.05 -14.88 -16.76
N ARG A 99 8.03 -14.02 -16.74
CA ARG A 99 6.73 -14.29 -17.40
C ARG A 99 6.83 -14.17 -18.92
N SER A 100 7.60 -13.21 -19.42
CA SER A 100 7.83 -12.99 -20.84
C SER A 100 8.64 -14.13 -21.47
N MET A 101 9.59 -14.73 -20.75
CA MET A 101 10.37 -15.90 -21.19
C MET A 101 9.58 -17.21 -21.22
N ARG A 102 8.41 -17.27 -20.59
CA ARG A 102 7.52 -18.45 -20.55
C ARG A 102 6.44 -18.42 -21.64
N ARG A 103 6.41 -17.38 -22.47
CA ARG A 103 5.50 -17.20 -23.60
C ARG A 103 6.25 -17.45 -24.90
#